data_AF-A0A7J5ASM2-F1
#
_entry.id   AF-A0A7J5ASM2-F1
#
_cell.length_a   1.000
_cell.length_b   1.000
_cell.length_c   1.000
_cell.angle_alpha   90.00
_cell.angle_beta   90.00
_cell.angle_gamma   90.00
#
_symmetry.space_group_name_H-M   'P 1'
#
loop_
_entity.id
_entity.type
_entity.pdbx_description
1 polymer ?
#
loop_
_entity_poly.entity_id
_entity_poly.type
_entity_poly.pdbx_seq_one_letter_code
_entity_poly.pdbx_strand_id
1 'polypeptide(L)'
;MKMNKYIHIVLYIVLLSSCTLKNNKVNTEQSVGMEIQIQELIKILIEDSKLHEKIGPKLTNTEIQKIENDLGLKLPPSYKFFLKEFGNGAYWLYANPIDDIKQKSFLSTYREGLGEIIELIGEKELKVNTLLSLMSEDSNGGAWVWLTSENSENGEWSLAYYSMDDKKLHYKVKNFAEWLRLLIKNKSEVIRALDIENKLGLG
;
A
#
# COMPACT_ATOMS: atom_id res chain seq x y z
N MET A 1 29.41 -29.00 -46.83
CA MET A 1 28.05 -29.01 -46.26
C MET A 1 28.04 -28.11 -45.04
N LYS A 2 27.72 -26.82 -45.20
CA LYS A 2 27.69 -25.80 -44.14
C LYS A 2 26.23 -25.52 -43.79
N MET A 3 25.75 -26.06 -42.69
CA MET A 3 24.44 -25.73 -42.12
C MET A 3 24.53 -25.90 -40.60
N ASN A 4 23.74 -25.13 -39.84
CA ASN A 4 23.62 -25.11 -38.38
C ASN A 4 24.52 -24.17 -37.56
N LYS A 5 24.53 -22.88 -37.89
CA LYS A 5 24.68 -21.83 -36.85
C LYS A 5 23.43 -20.95 -36.66
N TYR A 6 22.55 -20.88 -37.66
CA TYR A 6 21.34 -20.04 -37.60
C TYR A 6 20.17 -20.65 -36.82
N ILE A 7 20.08 -21.98 -36.70
CA ILE A 7 18.96 -22.64 -35.98
C ILE A 7 19.00 -22.35 -34.47
N HIS A 8 20.18 -22.22 -33.86
CA HIS A 8 20.29 -21.94 -32.43
C HIS A 8 19.92 -20.50 -32.04
N ILE A 9 20.11 -19.52 -32.94
CA ILE A 9 19.78 -18.11 -32.67
C ILE A 9 18.26 -17.88 -32.77
N VAL A 10 17.58 -18.52 -33.73
CA VAL A 10 16.12 -18.40 -33.89
C VAL A 10 15.39 -19.03 -32.71
N LEU A 11 15.88 -20.15 -32.16
CA LEU A 11 15.28 -20.77 -30.98
C LEU A 11 15.35 -19.88 -29.72
N TYR A 12 16.45 -19.13 -29.56
CA TYR A 12 16.64 -18.23 -28.42
C TYR A 12 15.69 -17.02 -28.46
N ILE A 13 15.41 -16.47 -29.65
CA ILE A 13 14.47 -15.36 -29.82
C ILE A 13 13.02 -15.83 -29.55
N VAL A 14 12.64 -17.03 -29.98
CA VAL A 14 11.30 -17.58 -29.75
C VAL A 14 11.07 -17.91 -28.26
N LEU A 15 12.09 -18.38 -27.55
CA LEU A 15 12.02 -18.64 -26.10
C LEU A 15 11.90 -17.34 -25.29
N LEU A 16 12.67 -16.31 -25.63
CA LEU A 16 12.56 -14.99 -24.99
C LEU A 16 11.19 -14.35 -25.25
N SER A 17 10.66 -14.43 -26.47
CA SER A 17 9.34 -13.89 -26.83
C SER A 17 8.20 -14.56 -26.05
N SER A 18 8.32 -15.87 -25.83
CA SER A 18 7.30 -16.69 -25.15
C SER A 18 7.27 -16.43 -23.63
N CYS A 19 8.42 -16.14 -23.02
CA CYS A 19 8.50 -15.70 -21.62
C CYS A 19 7.86 -14.30 -21.42
N THR A 20 8.08 -13.36 -22.33
CA THR A 20 7.53 -12.00 -22.23
C THR A 20 6.00 -11.99 -22.40
N LEU A 21 5.46 -12.78 -23.33
CA LEU A 21 4.02 -12.91 -23.54
C LEU A 21 3.29 -13.55 -22.35
N LYS A 22 3.89 -14.57 -21.72
CA LYS A 22 3.30 -15.24 -20.56
C LYS A 22 3.32 -14.35 -19.31
N ASN A 23 4.40 -13.60 -19.08
CA ASN A 23 4.48 -12.62 -17.99
C ASN A 23 3.49 -11.47 -18.17
N ASN A 24 3.33 -10.96 -19.39
CA ASN A 24 2.40 -9.85 -19.65
C ASN A 24 0.93 -10.27 -19.44
N LYS A 25 0.55 -11.50 -19.83
CA LYS A 25 -0.81 -12.00 -19.62
C LYS A 25 -1.15 -12.19 -18.14
N VAL A 26 -0.24 -12.79 -17.37
CA VAL A 26 -0.41 -13.00 -15.91
C VAL A 26 -0.51 -11.66 -15.17
N ASN A 27 0.36 -10.70 -15.50
CA ASN A 27 0.31 -9.37 -14.89
C ASN A 27 -0.99 -8.63 -15.22
N THR A 28 -1.51 -8.77 -16.45
CA THR A 28 -2.77 -8.12 -16.87
C THR A 28 -3.98 -8.72 -16.17
N GLU A 29 -4.07 -10.05 -16.05
CA GLU A 29 -5.19 -10.71 -15.35
C GLU A 29 -5.17 -10.39 -13.85
N GLN A 30 -3.99 -10.33 -13.22
CA GLN A 30 -3.83 -9.97 -11.82
C GLN A 30 -4.16 -8.49 -11.56
N SER A 31 -3.77 -7.58 -12.46
CA SER A 31 -4.13 -6.16 -12.34
C SER A 31 -5.63 -5.93 -12.49
N VAL A 32 -6.28 -6.62 -13.44
CA VAL A 32 -7.74 -6.56 -13.62
C VAL A 32 -8.47 -7.12 -12.40
N GLY A 33 -8.01 -8.25 -11.86
CA GLY A 33 -8.58 -8.83 -10.64
C GLY A 33 -8.49 -7.91 -9.43
N MET A 34 -7.37 -7.19 -9.28
CA MET A 34 -7.19 -6.21 -8.21
C MET A 34 -8.06 -4.96 -8.39
N GLU A 35 -8.22 -4.50 -9.64
CA GLU A 35 -9.09 -3.36 -9.96
C GLU A 35 -10.57 -3.65 -9.62
N ILE A 36 -11.05 -4.86 -9.95
CA ILE A 36 -12.41 -5.29 -9.57
C ILE A 36 -12.56 -5.33 -8.06
N GLN A 37 -11.56 -5.87 -7.34
CA GLN A 37 -11.59 -5.94 -5.88
C GLN A 37 -11.66 -4.55 -5.25
N ILE A 38 -10.81 -3.60 -5.67
CA ILE A 38 -10.84 -2.26 -5.07
C ILE A 38 -12.16 -1.55 -5.37
N GLN A 39 -12.74 -1.72 -6.57
CA GLN A 39 -14.05 -1.17 -6.93
C GLN A 39 -15.16 -1.64 -5.99
N GLU A 40 -15.20 -2.94 -5.69
CA GLU A 40 -16.18 -3.51 -4.76
C GLU A 40 -16.01 -2.95 -3.34
N LEU A 41 -14.76 -2.84 -2.86
CA LEU A 41 -14.47 -2.28 -1.54
C LEU A 41 -14.91 -0.80 -1.44
N ILE A 42 -14.63 0.02 -2.47
CA ILE A 42 -15.06 1.42 -2.49
C ILE A 42 -16.59 1.52 -2.48
N LYS A 43 -17.29 0.64 -3.21
CA LYS A 43 -18.75 0.61 -3.20
C LYS A 43 -19.29 0.39 -1.78
N ILE A 44 -18.71 -0.55 -1.04
CA ILE A 44 -19.10 -0.81 0.36
C ILE A 44 -18.86 0.42 1.24
N LEU A 45 -17.72 1.11 1.11
CA LEU A 45 -17.46 2.35 1.87
C LEU A 45 -18.49 3.45 1.58
N ILE A 46 -18.91 3.58 0.31
CA ILE A 46 -19.93 4.55 -0.09
C ILE A 46 -21.29 4.19 0.53
N GLU A 47 -21.67 2.90 0.49
CA GLU A 47 -22.89 2.40 1.12
C GLU A 47 -22.86 2.62 2.65
N ASP A 48 -21.70 2.46 3.27
CA ASP A 48 -21.46 2.68 4.70
C ASP A 48 -21.14 4.14 5.07
N SER A 49 -21.32 5.11 4.16
CA SER A 49 -20.89 6.52 4.34
C SER A 49 -21.30 7.20 5.66
N LYS A 50 -22.40 6.76 6.30
CA LYS A 50 -22.86 7.27 7.61
C LYS A 50 -21.99 6.82 8.79
N LEU A 51 -21.13 5.82 8.60
CA LEU A 51 -20.21 5.27 9.59
C LEU A 51 -18.82 5.94 9.51
N HIS A 52 -18.70 7.02 8.75
CA HIS A 52 -17.45 7.69 8.47
C HIS A 52 -17.56 9.18 8.81
N GLU A 53 -16.45 9.79 9.21
CA GLU A 53 -16.41 11.21 9.56
C GLU A 53 -15.36 11.97 8.76
N LYS A 54 -15.76 13.16 8.31
CA LYS A 54 -14.91 14.14 7.61
C LYS A 54 -14.11 13.51 6.47
N ILE A 55 -14.80 12.78 5.58
CA ILE A 55 -14.21 12.29 4.34
C ILE A 55 -13.77 13.52 3.53
N GLY A 56 -12.50 13.56 3.15
CA GLY A 56 -11.95 14.63 2.34
C GLY A 56 -12.37 14.54 0.86
N PRO A 57 -12.14 15.60 0.05
CA PRO A 57 -12.56 15.61 -1.33
C PRO A 57 -11.90 14.53 -2.18
N LYS A 58 -12.64 14.03 -3.18
CA LYS A 58 -12.09 13.20 -4.26
C LYS A 58 -11.05 14.00 -5.06
N LEU A 59 -10.04 13.30 -5.58
CA LEU A 59 -8.96 13.91 -6.35
C LEU A 59 -9.07 13.61 -7.84
N THR A 60 -8.70 14.60 -8.65
CA THR A 60 -8.53 14.44 -10.09
C THR A 60 -7.19 13.76 -10.43
N ASN A 61 -7.07 13.21 -11.63
CA ASN A 61 -5.80 12.68 -12.13
C ASN A 61 -4.67 13.72 -12.09
N THR A 62 -4.97 14.98 -12.38
CA THR A 62 -4.00 16.09 -12.34
C THR A 62 -3.50 16.36 -10.93
N GLU A 63 -4.39 16.36 -9.93
CA GLU A 63 -4.00 16.51 -8.53
C GLU A 63 -3.15 15.34 -8.05
N ILE A 64 -3.55 14.10 -8.38
CA ILE A 64 -2.77 12.89 -8.07
C ILE A 64 -1.39 12.96 -8.72
N GLN A 65 -1.30 13.36 -9.98
CA GLN A 65 -0.02 13.51 -10.67
C GLN A 65 0.88 14.56 -10.02
N LYS A 66 0.30 15.68 -9.55
CA LYS A 66 1.05 16.69 -8.79
C LYS A 66 1.60 16.11 -7.49
N ILE A 67 0.79 15.36 -6.74
CA ILE A 67 1.23 14.67 -5.51
C ILE A 67 2.37 13.70 -5.81
N GLU A 68 2.23 12.85 -6.84
CA GLU A 68 3.28 11.91 -7.27
C GLU A 68 4.59 12.64 -7.63
N ASN A 69 4.50 13.74 -8.38
CA ASN A 69 5.66 14.53 -8.76
C ASN A 69 6.36 15.15 -7.55
N ASP A 70 5.60 15.69 -6.61
CA ASP A 70 6.14 16.28 -5.39
C ASP A 70 6.78 15.23 -4.46
N LEU A 71 6.24 14.00 -4.44
CA LEU A 71 6.81 12.88 -3.70
C LEU A 71 8.03 12.25 -4.40
N GLY A 72 8.19 12.46 -5.70
CA GLY A 72 9.14 11.71 -6.53
C GLY A 72 8.79 10.23 -6.65
N LEU A 73 7.53 9.84 -6.41
CA LEU A 73 7.06 8.46 -6.35
C LEU A 73 5.76 8.27 -7.14
N LYS A 74 5.51 7.05 -7.61
CA LYS A 74 4.23 6.66 -8.23
C LYS A 74 3.34 5.97 -7.21
N LEU A 75 2.19 6.58 -6.91
CA LEU A 75 1.27 6.03 -5.92
C LEU A 75 0.67 4.69 -6.39
N PRO A 76 0.35 3.77 -5.46
CA PRO A 76 -0.26 2.49 -5.78
C PRO A 76 -1.55 2.64 -6.58
N PRO A 77 -1.77 1.87 -7.66
CA PRO A 77 -3.01 1.90 -8.43
C PRO A 77 -4.29 1.80 -7.58
N SER A 78 -4.32 0.88 -6.62
CA SER A 78 -5.45 0.69 -5.70
C SER A 78 -5.73 1.93 -4.85
N TYR A 79 -4.68 2.57 -4.34
CA TYR A 79 -4.81 3.81 -3.56
C TYR A 79 -5.24 4.99 -4.43
N LYS A 80 -4.72 5.10 -5.67
CA LYS A 80 -5.20 6.10 -6.63
C LYS A 80 -6.69 5.93 -6.94
N PHE A 81 -7.18 4.70 -7.01
CA PHE A 81 -8.61 4.44 -7.18
C PHE A 81 -9.41 4.96 -5.99
N PHE A 82 -8.98 4.68 -4.76
CA PHE A 82 -9.57 5.22 -3.54
C PHE A 82 -9.60 6.76 -3.52
N LEU A 83 -8.48 7.40 -3.88
CA LEU A 83 -8.38 8.87 -3.91
C LEU A 83 -9.35 9.51 -4.92
N LYS A 84 -9.58 8.87 -6.06
CA LYS A 84 -10.51 9.35 -7.10
C LYS A 84 -11.96 9.13 -6.74
N GLU A 85 -12.27 7.98 -6.12
CA GLU A 85 -13.67 7.54 -6.01
C GLU A 85 -14.26 7.76 -4.62
N PHE A 86 -13.44 7.80 -3.56
CA PHE A 86 -13.90 7.94 -2.19
C PHE A 86 -13.50 9.30 -1.60
N GLY A 87 -12.20 9.57 -1.48
CA GLY A 87 -11.69 10.82 -0.92
C GLY A 87 -10.19 10.78 -0.65
N ASN A 88 -9.59 11.94 -0.38
CA ASN A 88 -8.15 12.07 -0.14
C ASN A 88 -7.71 11.77 1.30
N GLY A 89 -8.64 11.37 2.17
CA GLY A 89 -8.43 11.07 3.58
C GLY A 89 -9.78 11.02 4.31
N ALA A 90 -9.75 10.65 5.58
CA ALA A 90 -10.92 10.65 6.45
C ALA A 90 -10.47 10.75 7.91
N TYR A 91 -11.15 11.58 8.70
CA TYR A 91 -10.89 11.65 10.14
C TYR A 91 -11.27 10.35 10.84
N TRP A 92 -12.40 9.76 10.44
CA TRP A 92 -12.76 8.39 10.81
C TRP A 92 -13.25 7.63 9.58
N LEU A 93 -12.48 6.63 9.15
CA LEU A 93 -12.93 5.58 8.25
C LEU A 93 -13.19 4.32 9.09
N TYR A 94 -14.44 4.16 9.53
CA TYR A 94 -14.79 3.28 10.64
C TYR A 94 -14.00 3.65 11.90
N ALA A 95 -13.01 2.85 12.28
CA ALA A 95 -12.14 3.08 13.43
C ALA A 95 -10.66 3.26 13.03
N ASN A 96 -10.36 3.74 11.82
CA ASN A 96 -9.00 4.16 11.48
C ASN A 96 -9.05 5.53 10.77
N PRO A 97 -8.19 6.48 11.12
CA PRO A 97 -7.99 7.66 10.28
C PRO A 97 -7.22 7.29 9.02
N ILE A 98 -7.38 8.10 7.97
CA ILE A 98 -6.47 8.16 6.82
C ILE A 98 -6.13 9.62 6.62
N ASP A 99 -4.84 9.95 6.68
CA ASP A 99 -4.37 11.32 6.56
C ASP A 99 -4.65 11.88 5.16
N ASP A 100 -4.83 13.21 5.08
CA ASP A 100 -4.88 13.88 3.79
C ASP A 100 -3.53 13.72 3.08
N ILE A 101 -3.53 12.95 1.98
CA ILE A 101 -2.32 12.69 1.18
C ILE A 101 -1.65 13.97 0.66
N LYS A 102 -2.37 15.11 0.58
CA LYS A 102 -1.80 16.41 0.22
C LYS A 102 -0.79 16.93 1.25
N GLN A 103 -0.93 16.54 2.52
CA GLN A 103 -0.01 16.96 3.59
C GLN A 103 1.31 16.17 3.59
N LYS A 104 1.31 14.93 3.04
CA LYS A 104 2.49 14.07 2.85
C LYS A 104 3.35 13.95 4.12
N SER A 105 3.01 13.00 4.98
CA SER A 105 3.78 12.78 6.20
C SER A 105 4.68 11.55 6.06
N PHE A 106 5.99 11.71 6.25
CA PHE A 106 6.90 10.57 6.45
C PHE A 106 7.05 10.32 7.94
N LEU A 107 7.20 9.07 8.35
CA LEU A 107 7.34 8.70 9.76
C LEU A 107 8.48 9.47 10.45
N SER A 108 9.61 9.63 9.76
CA SER A 108 10.77 10.39 10.24
C SER A 108 10.50 11.88 10.47
N THR A 109 9.45 12.46 9.87
CA THR A 109 9.17 13.89 9.95
C THR A 109 8.58 14.29 11.31
N TYR A 110 7.87 13.38 11.97
CA TYR A 110 7.20 13.66 13.25
C TYR A 110 7.63 12.74 14.39
N ARG A 111 8.35 11.65 14.12
CA ARG A 111 8.92 10.78 15.15
C ARG A 111 10.40 11.03 15.35
N GLU A 112 10.69 11.71 16.45
CA GLU A 112 12.06 11.89 16.94
C GLU A 112 12.62 10.59 17.53
N GLY A 113 13.95 10.44 17.47
CA GLY A 113 14.65 9.31 18.07
C GLY A 113 14.42 7.96 17.36
N LEU A 114 13.98 7.99 16.10
CA LEU A 114 14.17 6.88 15.16
C LEU A 114 15.59 6.94 14.61
N GLY A 115 16.24 5.79 14.47
CA GLY A 115 17.52 5.68 13.77
C GLY A 115 17.37 5.87 12.26
N GLU A 116 18.46 5.68 11.52
CA GLU A 116 18.39 5.67 10.05
C GLU A 116 17.65 4.45 9.49
N ILE A 117 17.67 3.36 10.25
CA ILE A 117 17.07 2.07 9.95
C ILE A 117 16.06 1.67 11.03
N ILE A 118 15.05 0.89 10.63
CA ILE A 118 14.05 0.31 11.52
C ILE A 118 13.85 -1.16 11.17
N GLU A 119 13.67 -1.98 12.21
CA GLU A 119 13.38 -3.39 12.08
C GLU A 119 11.92 -3.61 11.69
N LEU A 120 11.70 -4.48 10.70
CA LEU A 120 10.40 -5.11 10.44
C LEU A 120 10.45 -6.53 10.98
N ILE A 121 9.60 -6.84 11.97
CA ILE A 121 9.64 -8.13 12.67
C ILE A 121 9.50 -9.29 11.69
N GLY A 122 10.50 -10.17 11.68
CA GLY A 122 10.54 -11.36 10.82
C GLY A 122 11.03 -11.10 9.39
N GLU A 123 11.41 -9.86 9.05
CA GLU A 123 11.92 -9.47 7.74
C GLU A 123 13.19 -8.61 7.83
N LYS A 124 13.60 -8.05 6.69
CA LYS A 124 14.76 -7.16 6.57
C LYS A 124 14.47 -5.77 7.16
N GLU A 125 15.53 -5.11 7.61
CA GLU A 125 15.47 -3.71 8.03
C GLU A 125 15.21 -2.76 6.86
N LEU A 126 14.58 -1.63 7.17
CA LEU A 126 14.17 -0.61 6.20
C LEU A 126 14.70 0.76 6.60
N LYS A 127 14.94 1.62 5.61
CA LYS A 127 15.32 3.02 5.86
C LYS A 127 14.10 3.81 6.32
N VAL A 128 14.21 4.49 7.46
CA VAL A 128 13.09 5.21 8.07
C VAL A 128 12.56 6.33 7.16
N ASN A 129 13.45 7.03 6.45
CA ASN A 129 13.07 8.11 5.53
C ASN A 129 12.35 7.64 4.26
N THR A 130 12.12 6.33 4.10
CA THR A 130 11.31 5.76 3.01
C THR A 130 9.90 5.37 3.44
N LEU A 131 9.55 5.59 4.72
CA LEU A 131 8.27 5.21 5.28
C LEU A 131 7.29 6.38 5.20
N LEU A 132 6.42 6.34 4.21
CA LEU A 132 5.33 7.31 4.04
C LEU A 132 4.16 6.89 4.92
N SER A 133 3.64 7.76 5.76
CA SER A 133 2.50 7.44 6.63
C SER A 133 1.19 7.44 5.86
N LEU A 134 0.37 6.40 6.05
CA LEU A 134 -1.03 6.39 5.62
C LEU A 134 -1.89 7.20 6.59
N MET A 135 -1.51 7.16 7.87
CA MET A 135 -2.21 7.81 8.95
C MET A 135 -1.24 8.35 9.98
N SER A 136 -1.66 9.41 10.67
CA SER A 136 -1.09 9.81 11.95
C SER A 136 -1.33 8.73 12.99
N GLU A 137 -0.58 8.75 14.08
CA GLU A 137 -0.67 7.66 15.06
C GLU A 137 -2.02 7.60 15.76
N ASP A 138 -2.44 6.36 15.99
CA ASP A 138 -3.63 6.02 16.74
C ASP A 138 -3.42 6.26 18.25
N SER A 139 -4.47 6.02 19.03
CA SER A 139 -4.41 6.17 20.49
C SER A 139 -3.45 5.20 21.18
N ASN A 140 -2.97 4.17 20.49
CA ASN A 140 -1.98 3.22 20.98
C ASN A 140 -0.55 3.63 20.57
N GLY A 141 -0.38 4.81 19.97
CA GLY A 141 0.91 5.33 19.53
C GLY A 141 1.45 4.68 18.25
N GLY A 142 0.65 3.85 17.57
CA GLY A 142 1.08 3.18 16.34
C GLY A 142 0.50 3.79 15.08
N ALA A 143 1.12 3.50 13.94
CA ALA A 143 0.74 4.09 12.65
C ALA A 143 0.94 3.12 11.49
N TRP A 144 0.01 3.11 10.54
CA TRP A 144 0.21 2.40 9.29
C TRP A 144 1.09 3.22 8.34
N VAL A 145 2.18 2.61 7.86
CA VAL A 145 3.14 3.23 6.94
C VAL A 145 3.30 2.39 5.67
N TRP A 146 3.45 3.07 4.53
CA TRP A 146 3.79 2.50 3.24
C TRP A 146 5.29 2.20 3.15
N LEU A 147 5.61 1.02 2.63
CA LEU A 147 6.98 0.57 2.42
C LEU A 147 7.45 0.97 1.01
N THR A 148 7.69 2.26 0.78
CA THR A 148 7.87 2.83 -0.58
C THR A 148 9.16 2.38 -1.29
N SER A 149 10.13 1.85 -0.54
CA SER A 149 11.42 1.38 -1.06
C SER A 149 11.45 -0.09 -1.44
N GLU A 150 10.38 -0.85 -1.16
CA GLU A 150 10.29 -2.24 -1.56
C GLU A 150 9.91 -2.38 -3.04
N ASN A 151 10.33 -3.49 -3.66
CA ASN A 151 9.91 -3.79 -5.02
C ASN A 151 8.39 -3.97 -5.06
N SER A 152 7.73 -3.11 -5.85
CA SER A 152 6.29 -3.16 -6.03
C SER A 152 5.91 -4.25 -7.03
N GLU A 153 5.16 -5.26 -6.56
CA GLU A 153 4.46 -6.16 -7.48
C GLU A 153 3.31 -5.38 -8.12
N ASN A 154 3.29 -5.29 -9.44
CA ASN A 154 2.26 -4.55 -10.21
C ASN A 154 2.10 -3.06 -9.82
N GLY A 155 3.13 -2.44 -9.24
CA GLY A 155 3.08 -1.04 -8.81
C GLY A 155 2.40 -0.78 -7.47
N GLU A 156 2.06 -1.84 -6.72
CA GLU A 156 1.51 -1.72 -5.36
C GLU A 156 2.61 -1.68 -4.29
N TRP A 157 2.33 -0.99 -3.19
CA TRP A 157 3.21 -0.96 -2.01
C TRP A 157 2.57 -1.69 -0.85
N SER A 158 3.37 -2.49 -0.15
CA SER A 158 2.96 -3.05 1.14
C SER A 158 2.83 -1.96 2.20
N LEU A 159 2.03 -2.27 3.23
CA LEU A 159 1.95 -1.47 4.44
C LEU A 159 2.42 -2.30 5.63
N ALA A 160 3.02 -1.63 6.62
CA ALA A 160 3.32 -2.21 7.93
C ALA A 160 2.84 -1.27 9.03
N TYR A 161 2.62 -1.82 10.21
CA TYR A 161 2.23 -1.06 11.39
C TYR A 161 3.45 -0.72 12.24
N TYR A 162 3.75 0.56 12.37
CA TYR A 162 4.73 1.05 13.34
C TYR A 162 4.15 1.00 14.75
N SER A 163 4.95 0.50 15.71
CA SER A 163 4.64 0.57 17.14
C SER A 163 5.60 1.53 17.85
N MET A 164 5.07 2.44 18.66
CA MET A 164 5.90 3.35 19.47
C MET A 164 6.58 2.63 20.64
N ASP A 165 5.98 1.55 21.16
CA ASP A 165 6.46 0.89 22.38
C ASP A 165 7.84 0.26 22.21
N ASP A 166 8.08 -0.40 21.07
CA ASP A 166 9.37 -1.00 20.74
C ASP A 166 10.10 -0.31 19.58
N LYS A 167 9.46 0.70 18.96
CA LYS A 167 9.96 1.45 17.80
C LYS A 167 10.26 0.56 16.59
N LYS A 168 9.44 -0.48 16.37
CA LYS A 168 9.58 -1.41 15.25
C LYS A 168 8.36 -1.40 14.34
N LEU A 169 8.53 -1.97 13.16
CA LEU A 169 7.42 -2.29 12.26
C LEU A 169 6.96 -3.73 12.54
N HIS A 170 5.66 -3.88 12.65
CA HIS A 170 4.95 -5.13 12.85
C HIS A 170 3.91 -5.30 11.74
N TYR A 171 3.40 -6.52 11.59
CA TYR A 171 2.22 -6.84 10.76
C TYR A 171 2.24 -6.19 9.37
N LYS A 172 2.82 -6.90 8.40
CA LYS A 172 2.85 -6.47 6.99
C LYS A 172 1.61 -6.97 6.24
N VAL A 173 0.99 -6.09 5.46
CA VAL A 173 -0.06 -6.42 4.48
C VAL A 173 0.44 -6.10 3.07
N LYS A 174 0.00 -6.87 2.08
CA LYS A 174 0.60 -6.85 0.73
C LYS A 174 0.41 -5.52 0.02
N ASN A 175 -0.76 -4.90 0.20
CA ASN A 175 -1.14 -3.66 -0.46
C ASN A 175 -2.34 -2.98 0.22
N PHE A 176 -2.72 -1.81 -0.31
CA PHE A 176 -3.86 -1.04 0.20
C PHE A 176 -5.18 -1.77 0.11
N ALA A 177 -5.44 -2.49 -0.98
CA ALA A 177 -6.70 -3.21 -1.16
C ALA A 177 -6.87 -4.29 -0.08
N GLU A 178 -5.78 -4.98 0.29
CA GLU A 178 -5.80 -5.92 1.42
C GLU A 178 -6.06 -5.21 2.76
N TRP A 179 -5.36 -4.10 3.02
CA TRP A 179 -5.58 -3.29 4.23
C TRP A 179 -7.04 -2.83 4.33
N LEU A 180 -7.60 -2.29 3.24
CA LEU A 180 -8.96 -1.79 3.17
C LEU A 180 -10.00 -2.91 3.33
N ARG A 181 -9.72 -4.10 2.78
CA ARG A 181 -10.55 -5.28 2.97
C ARG A 181 -10.60 -5.71 4.44
N LEU A 182 -9.46 -5.67 5.15
CA LEU A 182 -9.41 -5.95 6.59
C LEU A 182 -10.21 -4.90 7.37
N LEU A 183 -10.07 -3.62 7.01
CA LEU A 183 -10.83 -2.54 7.62
C LEU A 183 -12.35 -2.75 7.46
N ILE A 184 -12.82 -2.96 6.23
CA ILE A 184 -14.26 -3.15 5.93
C ILE A 184 -14.81 -4.39 6.62
N LYS A 185 -14.06 -5.49 6.62
CA LYS A 185 -14.48 -6.76 7.23
C LYS A 185 -14.72 -6.61 8.73
N ASN A 186 -13.85 -5.87 9.43
CA ASN A 186 -13.88 -5.80 10.89
C ASN A 186 -14.55 -4.53 11.42
N LYS A 187 -14.70 -3.48 10.59
CA LYS A 187 -15.23 -2.16 10.97
C LYS A 187 -14.57 -1.60 12.24
N SER A 188 -13.30 -1.91 12.44
CA SER A 188 -12.50 -1.61 13.63
C SER A 188 -11.04 -1.32 13.22
N GLU A 189 -10.17 -1.02 14.20
CA GLU A 189 -8.72 -0.82 14.00
C GLU A 189 -8.12 -2.02 13.26
N VAL A 190 -7.45 -1.80 12.13
CA VAL A 190 -6.94 -2.91 11.30
C VAL A 190 -5.92 -3.74 12.08
N ILE A 191 -5.13 -3.09 12.94
CA ILE A 191 -4.13 -3.75 13.76
C ILE A 191 -4.75 -4.76 14.74
N ARG A 192 -5.94 -4.49 15.30
CA ARG A 192 -6.63 -5.43 16.20
C ARG A 192 -7.12 -6.69 15.50
N ALA A 193 -7.38 -6.60 14.20
CA ALA A 193 -7.72 -7.78 13.40
C ALA A 193 -6.50 -8.67 13.11
N LEU A 194 -5.29 -8.14 13.25
CA LEU A 194 -4.03 -8.84 12.97
C LEU A 194 -3.34 -9.31 14.26
N ASP A 195 -3.38 -8.53 15.34
CA ASP A 195 -2.78 -8.84 16.63
C ASP A 195 -3.66 -9.75 17.51
N ILE A 196 -4.07 -10.89 16.96
CA ILE A 196 -5.02 -11.82 17.61
C ILE A 196 -4.43 -12.42 18.90
N GLU A 197 -3.11 -12.56 18.97
CA GLU A 197 -2.38 -13.08 20.13
C GLU A 197 -2.02 -11.99 21.15
N ASN A 198 -2.46 -10.74 20.93
CA ASN A 198 -2.19 -9.58 21.78
C ASN A 198 -0.70 -9.37 22.06
N LYS A 199 0.14 -9.54 21.03
CA LYS A 199 1.60 -9.36 21.12
C LYS A 199 1.98 -7.90 21.34
N LEU A 200 1.15 -6.97 20.86
CA LEU A 200 1.36 -5.55 21.03
C LEU A 200 0.68 -4.99 22.28
N GLY A 201 -0.08 -5.79 23.04
CA GLY A 201 -0.70 -5.35 24.28
C GLY A 201 -1.76 -4.25 24.08
N LEU A 202 -2.42 -4.24 22.91
CA LEU A 202 -3.40 -3.21 22.54
C LEU A 202 -4.67 -3.40 23.38
N GLY A 203 -4.84 -2.53 24.38
CA GLY A 203 -5.85 -2.62 25.45
C GLY A 203 -7.29 -2.80 24.99
#